data_AF-A0A0S7WN14-F1
#
_entry.id   AF-A0A0S7WN14-F1
#
_cell.length_a   1.000
_cell.length_b   1.000
_cell.length_c   1.000
_cell.angle_alpha   90.00
_cell.angle_beta   90.00
_cell.angle_gamma   90.00
#
_symmetry.space_group_name_H-M   'P 1'
#
loop_
_entity.id
_entity.type
_entity.pdbx_description
1 polymer ?
#
loop_
_entity_poly.entity_id
_entity_poly.type
_entity_poly.pdbx_seq_one_letter_code
_entity_poly.pdbx_strand_id
1 'polypeptide(L)'
;MISKRQRKKIARQMPPVGTTLTAGHKGQPHTAVIVEAKDRPAGRAVKYGDEVFASLSGAAKAVTGHSTNGWVFWHPAEDSEQ
;
A
#
# COMPACT_ATOMS: atom_id res chain seq x y z
N MET A 1 -14.20 -34.31 -2.80
CA MET A 1 -14.52 -33.05 -3.51
C MET A 1 -13.71 -31.94 -2.85
N ILE A 2 -12.57 -31.53 -3.42
CA ILE A 2 -11.71 -30.49 -2.83
C ILE A 2 -11.74 -29.31 -3.79
N SER A 3 -12.61 -28.34 -3.51
CA SER A 3 -12.70 -27.09 -4.26
C SER A 3 -11.39 -26.34 -4.08
N LYS A 4 -10.45 -26.52 -5.03
CA LYS A 4 -9.22 -25.74 -5.12
C LYS A 4 -9.63 -24.29 -5.32
N ARG A 5 -9.66 -23.52 -4.22
CA ARG A 5 -9.82 -22.07 -4.23
C ARG A 5 -8.71 -21.49 -5.11
N GLN A 6 -9.01 -21.24 -6.38
CA GLN A 6 -8.11 -20.53 -7.29
C GLN A 6 -7.86 -19.17 -6.65
N ARG A 7 -6.70 -19.00 -6.00
CA ARG A 7 -6.23 -17.67 -5.65
C ARG A 7 -5.97 -16.99 -6.99
N LYS A 8 -6.91 -16.14 -7.43
CA LYS A 8 -6.68 -15.15 -8.48
C LYS A 8 -5.37 -14.48 -8.08
N LYS A 9 -4.31 -14.73 -8.85
CA LYS A 9 -3.02 -14.08 -8.65
C LYS A 9 -3.29 -12.63 -9.05
N ILE A 10 -3.82 -11.84 -8.10
CA ILE A 10 -3.95 -10.41 -8.27
C ILE A 10 -2.53 -9.99 -8.63
N ALA A 11 -2.35 -9.57 -9.89
CA ALA A 11 -1.11 -8.94 -10.29
C ALA A 11 -0.96 -7.78 -9.31
N ARG A 12 -0.05 -7.92 -8.33
CA ARG A 12 0.27 -6.90 -7.34
C ARG A 12 1.03 -5.79 -8.07
N GLN A 13 0.41 -5.22 -9.10
CA GLN A 13 0.85 -3.94 -9.60
C GLN A 13 0.58 -2.97 -8.46
N MET A 14 1.58 -2.16 -8.13
CA MET A 14 1.36 -1.06 -7.21
C MET A 14 0.15 -0.28 -7.70
N PRO A 15 -0.69 0.24 -6.78
CA PRO A 15 -1.76 1.13 -7.18
C PRO A 15 -1.21 2.28 -8.05
N PRO A 16 -2.04 2.87 -8.93
CA PRO A 16 -1.61 4.04 -9.69
C PRO A 16 -1.20 5.17 -8.76
N VAL A 17 -0.40 6.08 -9.30
CA VAL A 17 -0.06 7.33 -8.60
C VAL A 17 -1.33 8.14 -8.37
N GLY A 18 -1.47 8.74 -7.19
CA GLY A 18 -2.70 9.38 -6.72
C GLY A 18 -3.59 8.48 -5.87
N THR A 19 -3.40 7.15 -5.85
CA THR A 19 -4.20 6.28 -4.96
C THR A 19 -3.91 6.59 -3.51
N THR A 20 -4.96 6.92 -2.77
CA THR A 20 -4.92 7.07 -1.33
C THR A 20 -5.07 5.71 -0.67
N LEU A 21 -4.24 5.45 0.32
CA LEU A 21 -4.17 4.24 1.11
C LEU A 21 -4.49 4.59 2.56
N THR A 22 -5.32 3.80 3.19
CA THR A 22 -5.67 3.94 4.60
C THR A 22 -5.32 2.67 5.35
N ALA A 23 -4.89 2.80 6.59
CA ALA A 23 -4.57 1.69 7.47
C ALA A 23 -4.95 2.05 8.91
N GLY A 24 -5.50 1.09 9.65
CA GLY A 24 -5.72 1.25 11.09
C GLY A 24 -4.57 0.57 11.86
N HIS A 25 -3.89 1.31 12.73
CA HIS A 25 -2.88 0.72 13.62
C HIS A 25 -3.03 1.25 15.04
N LYS A 26 -3.14 0.36 16.02
CA LYS A 26 -3.34 0.70 17.45
C LYS A 26 -4.50 1.68 17.70
N GLY A 27 -5.58 1.55 16.93
CA GLY A 27 -6.76 2.44 17.04
C GLY A 27 -6.58 3.82 16.41
N GLN A 28 -5.45 4.08 15.75
CA GLN A 28 -5.20 5.31 15.01
C GLN A 28 -5.33 5.04 13.50
N PRO A 29 -6.15 5.82 12.77
CA PRO A 29 -6.18 5.76 11.32
C PRO A 29 -4.94 6.48 10.76
N HIS A 30 -4.29 5.82 9.80
CA HIS A 30 -3.12 6.30 9.09
C HIS A 30 -3.45 6.38 7.61
N THR A 31 -3.09 7.49 6.99
CA THR A 31 -3.36 7.74 5.56
C THR A 31 -2.05 7.96 4.83
N ALA A 32 -1.86 7.25 3.73
CA ALA A 32 -0.73 7.37 2.83
C ALA A 32 -1.22 7.57 1.39
N VAL A 33 -0.39 8.13 0.52
CA VAL A 33 -0.73 8.39 -0.88
C VAL A 33 0.37 7.84 -1.76
N ILE A 34 0.02 7.13 -2.84
CA ILE A 34 1.00 6.71 -3.83
C ILE A 34 1.38 7.95 -4.65
N VAL A 35 2.65 8.30 -4.64
CA VAL A 35 3.22 9.39 -5.44
C VAL A 35 4.14 8.85 -6.51
N GLU A 36 4.28 9.58 -7.61
CA GLU A 36 5.26 9.24 -8.64
C GLU A 36 6.67 9.53 -8.13
N ALA A 37 7.58 8.57 -8.29
CA ALA A 37 8.98 8.73 -7.92
C ALA A 37 9.85 8.23 -9.07
N LYS A 38 10.09 9.11 -10.05
CA LYS A 38 10.95 8.84 -11.22
C LYS A 38 12.39 8.49 -10.85
N ASP A 39 12.81 8.87 -9.64
CA ASP A 39 14.13 8.57 -9.08
C ASP A 39 14.31 7.09 -8.69
N ARG A 40 13.21 6.32 -8.61
CA ARG A 40 13.23 4.92 -8.16
C ARG A 40 13.00 3.97 -9.33
N PRO A 41 13.58 2.75 -9.30
CA PRO A 41 13.39 1.74 -10.36
C PRO A 41 11.92 1.28 -10.51
N ALA A 42 11.10 1.45 -9.46
CA ALA A 42 9.67 1.17 -9.50
C ALA A 42 8.83 2.33 -10.06
N GLY A 43 9.41 3.51 -10.27
CA GLY A 43 8.73 4.73 -10.73
C GLY A 43 7.71 5.31 -9.74
N ARG A 44 7.56 4.71 -8.55
CA ARG A 44 6.48 4.99 -7.60
C ARG A 44 6.98 4.91 -6.17
N ALA A 45 6.38 5.71 -5.31
CA ALA A 45 6.63 5.73 -3.88
C ALA A 45 5.32 5.93 -3.10
N VAL A 46 5.37 5.70 -1.79
CA VAL A 46 4.27 5.86 -0.85
C VAL A 46 4.63 7.03 0.04
N LYS A 47 3.91 8.15 -0.07
CA LYS A 47 4.03 9.28 0.83
C LYS A 47 3.13 9.06 2.03
N TYR A 48 3.69 9.04 3.22
CA TYR A 48 2.98 8.94 4.49
C TYR A 48 3.39 10.11 5.37
N GLY A 49 2.44 11.02 5.64
CA GLY A 49 2.75 12.31 6.27
C GLY A 49 3.76 13.10 5.44
N ASP A 50 4.88 13.44 6.06
CA ASP A 50 6.01 14.15 5.45
C ASP A 50 7.11 13.22 4.88
N GLU A 51 6.99 11.90 5.11
CA GLU A 51 7.97 10.92 4.66
C GLU A 51 7.56 10.23 3.36
N VAL A 52 8.54 9.89 2.52
CA VAL A 52 8.33 9.19 1.25
C VAL A 52 9.08 7.86 1.26
N PHE A 53 8.33 6.77 1.13
CA PHE A 53 8.82 5.41 1.17
C PHE A 53 8.80 4.78 -0.21
N ALA A 54 9.85 4.07 -0.60
CA ALA A 54 9.90 3.40 -1.92
C ALA A 54 8.95 2.20 -2.06
N SER A 55 8.30 1.77 -0.98
CA SER A 55 7.43 0.59 -1.01
C SER A 55 6.39 0.65 0.10
N LEU A 56 5.26 -0.02 -0.12
CA LEU A 56 4.18 -0.19 0.88
C LEU A 56 4.69 -0.76 2.20
N SER A 57 5.60 -1.74 2.14
CA SER A 57 6.19 -2.34 3.35
C SER A 57 7.08 -1.36 4.11
N GLY A 58 7.73 -0.42 3.42
CA GLY A 58 8.52 0.63 4.06
C GLY A 58 7.63 1.59 4.84
N ALA A 59 6.55 2.05 4.19
CA ALA A 59 5.55 2.88 4.86
C ALA A 59 4.86 2.15 6.02
N ALA A 60 4.50 0.88 5.83
CA ALA A 60 3.89 0.08 6.90
C ALA A 60 4.85 -0.11 8.08
N LYS A 61 6.14 -0.34 7.82
CA LYS A 61 7.15 -0.45 8.87
C LYS A 61 7.31 0.85 9.67
N ALA A 62 7.20 2.01 9.01
CA ALA A 62 7.23 3.30 9.69
C ALA A 62 6.03 3.48 10.63
N VAL A 63 4.85 3.01 10.23
CA VAL A 63 3.64 3.06 11.07
C VAL A 63 3.66 2.03 12.20
N THR A 64 4.03 0.78 11.90
CA THR A 64 3.96 -0.31 12.87
C THR A 64 5.18 -0.37 13.79
N GLY A 65 6.33 0.14 13.36
CA GLY A 65 7.61 0.03 14.07
C GLY A 65 8.33 -1.31 13.84
N HIS A 66 7.77 -2.20 13.04
CA HIS A 66 8.35 -3.52 12.74
C HIS A 66 8.07 -3.94 11.30
N SER A 67 8.79 -4.96 10.81
CA SER A 67 8.60 -5.45 9.44
C SER A 67 7.19 -6.00 9.26
N THR A 68 6.35 -5.25 8.55
CA THR A 68 4.95 -5.59 8.27
C THR A 68 4.73 -5.69 6.77
N ASN A 69 3.86 -6.62 6.36
CA ASN A 69 3.46 -6.74 4.98
C ASN A 69 2.57 -5.55 4.57
N GLY A 70 3.17 -4.60 3.86
CA GLY A 70 2.48 -3.36 3.48
C GLY A 70 1.25 -3.57 2.59
N TRP A 71 1.18 -4.65 1.83
CA TRP A 71 0.00 -4.95 0.99
C TRP A 71 -1.22 -5.38 1.79
N VAL A 72 -1.02 -5.92 2.98
CA VAL A 72 -2.11 -6.35 3.88
C VAL A 72 -2.45 -5.22 4.85
N PHE A 73 -1.45 -4.41 5.19
CA PHE A 73 -1.60 -3.29 6.11
C PHE A 73 -2.31 -2.10 5.48
N TRP A 74 -1.95 -1.76 4.24
CA TRP A 74 -2.55 -0.65 3.52
C TRP A 74 -3.74 -1.13 2.69
N HIS A 75 -4.89 -0.50 2.92
CA HIS A 75 -6.08 -0.67 2.12
C HIS A 75 -6.18 0.50 1.16
N PRO A 76 -6.37 0.28 -0.15
CA PRO A 76 -6.79 1.38 -1.02
C PRO A 76 -8.08 1.94 -0.44
N ALA A 77 -8.11 3.25 -0.19
CA ALA A 77 -9.36 3.95 -0.12
C ALA A 77 -9.94 3.76 -1.53
N GLU A 78 -10.89 2.82 -1.67
CA GLU A 78 -11.48 2.47 -2.95
C GLU A 78 -12.03 3.75 -3.57
N ASP A 79 -11.27 4.29 -4.52
CA ASP A 79 -11.78 5.30 -5.41
C ASP A 79 -12.71 4.54 -6.37
N SER A 80 -14.00 4.70 -6.11
CA SER A 80 -15.05 4.23 -6.98
C SER A 80 -14.99 5.01 -8.30
N GLU A 81 -14.26 4.49 -9.29
CA GLU A 81 -14.45 4.82 -10.71
C GLU A 81 -14.43 3.50 -11.48
N GLN A 82 -15.60 2.90 -11.72
CA GLN A 82 -16.40 2.96 -12.96
C GLN A 82 -15.72 2.36 -14.19
#